data_AF-A0A1X1N7M5-F1
#
_entry.id   AF-A0A1X1N7M5-F1
#
_cell.length_a   1.000
_cell.length_b   1.000
_cell.length_c   1.000
_cell.angle_alpha   90.00
_cell.angle_beta   90.00
_cell.angle_gamma   90.00
#
_symmetry.space_group_name_H-M   'P 1'
#
loop_
_entity.id
_entity.type
_entity.pdbx_description
1 polymer ?
#
loop_
_entity_poly.entity_id
_entity_poly.type
_entity_poly.pdbx_seq_one_letter_code
_entity_poly.pdbx_strand_id
1 'polypeptide(L)' 'MMLWQLVVAAYSDPLAEDRENILAWGAAELAHSRYGGELGGLPANAEDVIWIAWEEFGIRLDRTTATEALEERRRPISG' A
#
# COMPACT_ATOMS: atom_id res chain seq x y z
N MET A 1 -15.45 4.21 -3.24
CA MET A 1 -14.56 3.98 -4.40
C MET A 1 -13.69 2.77 -4.09
N MET A 2 -13.47 1.83 -5.02
CA MET A 2 -12.59 0.69 -4.74
C MET A 2 -11.13 1.16 -4.73
N LEU A 3 -10.33 0.77 -3.74
CA LEU A 3 -8.91 1.16 -3.59
C LEU A 3 -8.14 1.05 -4.91
N TRP A 4 -8.33 -0.05 -5.65
CA TRP A 4 -7.67 -0.28 -6.93
C TRP A 4 -7.97 0.76 -8.01
N GLN A 5 -9.17 1.37 -8.01
CA GLN A 5 -9.47 2.45 -8.96
C GLN A 5 -8.67 3.71 -8.64
N LEU A 6 -8.49 4.02 -7.35
CA LEU A 6 -7.65 5.14 -6.91
C LEU A 6 -6.19 4.87 -7.22
N VAL A 7 -5.70 3.65 -6.96
CA VAL A 7 -4.32 3.23 -7.26
C VAL A 7 -4.02 3.36 -8.76
N VAL A 8 -4.90 2.88 -9.64
CA VAL A 8 -4.72 3.01 -11.09
C VAL A 8 -4.71 4.48 -11.54
N ALA A 9 -5.58 5.32 -10.96
CA ALA A 9 -5.61 6.75 -11.26
C ALA A 9 -4.31 7.44 -10.81
N ALA A 10 -3.87 7.22 -9.58
CA ALA A 10 -2.63 7.76 -9.01
C ALA A 10 -1.37 7.24 -9.73
N TYR A 11 -1.39 6.00 -10.20
CA TYR A 11 -0.29 5.44 -10.99
C TYR A 11 -0.18 6.13 -12.36
N SER A 12 -1.32 6.43 -12.99
CA SER A 12 -1.39 7.00 -14.34
C SER A 12 -1.14 8.51 -14.38
N ASP A 13 -1.36 9.22 -13.27
CA ASP A 13 -1.18 10.67 -13.16
C ASP A 13 -0.15 11.02 -12.08
N PRO A 14 1.09 11.40 -12.46
CA PRO A 14 2.13 11.84 -11.53
C PRO A 14 1.77 13.07 -10.70
N LEU A 15 0.78 13.87 -11.13
CA LEU A 15 0.35 15.10 -10.47
C LEU A 15 -0.93 14.91 -9.64
N ALA A 16 -1.43 13.68 -9.53
CA ALA A 16 -2.61 13.40 -8.71
C ALA A 16 -2.37 13.85 -7.25
N GLU A 17 -3.37 14.50 -6.69
CA GLU A 17 -3.41 14.81 -5.27
C GLU A 17 -3.32 13.50 -4.46
N ASP A 18 -2.55 13.52 -3.36
CA ASP A 18 -2.31 12.35 -2.51
C ASP A 18 -1.74 11.11 -3.22
N ARG A 19 -1.16 11.27 -4.42
CA ARG A 19 -0.62 10.17 -5.22
C ARG A 19 0.24 9.20 -4.41
N GLU A 20 1.19 9.72 -3.63
CA GLU A 20 2.11 8.89 -2.85
C GLU A 20 1.37 8.05 -1.81
N ASN A 21 0.42 8.66 -1.08
CA ASN A 21 -0.40 7.97 -0.08
C ASN A 21 -1.27 6.88 -0.71
N ILE A 22 -1.91 7.17 -1.84
CA ILE A 22 -2.75 6.22 -2.55
C ILE A 22 -1.93 5.01 -3.04
N LEU A 23 -0.74 5.25 -3.60
CA LEU A 23 0.16 4.18 -4.02
C LEU A 23 0.73 3.40 -2.83
N ALA A 24 0.99 4.07 -1.70
CA ALA A 24 1.39 3.41 -0.46
C ALA A 24 0.30 2.48 0.08
N TRP A 25 -0.98 2.89 0.04
CA TRP A 25 -2.11 2.03 0.41
C TRP A 25 -2.23 0.83 -0.53
N GLY A 26 -2.08 1.04 -1.83
CA GLY A 26 -2.02 -0.05 -2.80
C GLY A 26 -0.88 -1.04 -2.50
N ALA A 27 0.27 -0.52 -2.09
CA ALA A 27 1.44 -1.34 -1.79
C ALA A 27 1.26 -2.14 -0.50
N ALA A 28 0.63 -1.53 0.52
CA ALA A 28 0.26 -2.21 1.75
C ALA A 28 -0.74 -3.35 1.51
N GLU A 29 -1.73 -3.14 0.63
CA GLU A 29 -2.70 -4.18 0.28
C GLU A 29 -2.07 -5.32 -0.55
N LEU A 30 -1.20 -5.00 -1.51
CA LEU A 30 -0.41 -6.00 -2.24
C LEU A 30 0.53 -6.79 -1.33
N ALA A 31 1.25 -6.10 -0.44
CA ALA A 31 2.14 -6.73 0.52
C ALA A 31 1.37 -7.66 1.46
N HIS A 32 0.17 -7.25 1.90
CA HIS A 32 -0.71 -8.12 2.65
C HIS A 32 -1.13 -9.34 1.83
N SER A 33 -1.58 -9.19 0.58
CA SER A 33 -1.97 -10.33 -0.25
C SER A 33 -0.81 -11.30 -0.54
N ARG A 34 0.42 -10.79 -0.70
CA ARG A 34 1.61 -11.61 -1.02
C ARG A 34 2.25 -12.27 0.20
N TYR A 35 2.30 -11.57 1.32
CA TYR A 35 3.06 -11.98 2.51
C TYR A 35 2.16 -12.24 3.74
N GLY A 36 0.99 -11.62 3.79
CA GLY A 36 0.05 -11.69 4.90
C GLY A 36 -1.07 -12.73 4.72
N GLY A 37 -0.98 -13.82 5.48
CA GLY A 37 -2.15 -14.27 6.25
C GLY A 37 -3.08 -15.35 5.68
N GLU A 38 -3.07 -15.71 4.39
CA GLU A 38 -3.89 -16.88 3.95
C GLU A 38 -3.19 -18.23 4.20
N LEU A 39 -1.87 -18.23 4.45
CA LEU A 39 -1.06 -19.44 4.67
C LEU A 39 -0.21 -19.40 5.95
N GLY A 40 -0.68 -18.73 7.01
CA GLY A 40 -0.01 -18.75 8.33
C GLY A 40 1.33 -17.99 8.41
N GLY A 41 1.62 -17.10 7.47
CA GLY A 41 2.78 -16.20 7.50
C GLY A 41 2.62 -15.04 8.48
N LEU A 42 3.75 -14.45 8.89
CA LEU A 42 3.79 -13.21 9.67
C LEU A 42 3.07 -12.09 8.90
N PRO A 43 2.38 -11.16 9.57
CA PRO A 43 1.78 -10.01 8.91
C PRO A 43 2.85 -9.18 8.20
N ALA A 44 2.51 -8.67 7.01
CA ALA A 44 3.39 -7.76 6.26
C ALA A 44 3.85 -6.58 7.13
N ASN A 45 5.12 -6.23 6.98
CA ASN A 45 5.81 -5.17 7.69
C ASN A 45 6.16 -4.00 6.73
N ALA A 46 6.67 -2.89 7.28
CA ALA A 46 6.92 -1.68 6.50
C ALA A 46 7.96 -1.87 5.37
N GLU A 47 8.92 -2.78 5.54
CA GLU A 47 9.92 -3.09 4.51
C GLU A 47 9.27 -3.81 3.32
N ASP A 48 8.32 -4.72 3.58
CA ASP A 48 7.56 -5.39 2.53
C ASP A 48 6.78 -4.37 1.67
N VAL A 49 6.20 -3.36 2.31
CA VAL A 49 5.47 -2.27 1.62
C VAL A 49 6.41 -1.40 0.79
N ILE A 50 7.57 -1.02 1.33
CA ILE A 50 8.58 -0.26 0.60
C ILE A 50 9.04 -1.05 -0.63
N TRP A 51 9.29 -2.35 -0.48
CA TRP A 51 9.68 -3.22 -1.58
C TRP A 51 8.61 -3.24 -2.65
N ILE A 52 7.36 -3.53 -2.28
CA ILE A 52 6.25 -3.60 -3.23
C ILE A 52 6.03 -2.26 -3.94
N ALA A 53 6.11 -1.13 -3.23
CA ALA A 53 5.97 0.18 -3.82
C ALA A 53 7.06 0.47 -4.88
N TRP A 54 8.27 -0.02 -4.65
CA TRP A 54 9.36 0.05 -5.62
C TRP A 54 9.08 -0.85 -6.82
N GLU A 55 8.80 -2.14 -6.61
CA GLU A 55 8.67 -3.12 -7.68
C GLU A 55 7.45 -2.91 -8.56
N GLU A 56 6.31 -2.60 -7.95
CA GLU A 56 5.02 -2.56 -8.65
C GLU A 56 4.67 -1.15 -9.12
N PHE A 57 5.08 -0.12 -8.37
CA PHE A 57 4.69 1.26 -8.65
C PHE A 57 5.85 2.18 -9.01
N GLY A 58 7.10 1.71 -8.93
CA GLY A 58 8.28 2.50 -9.27
C GLY A 58 8.51 3.70 -8.36
N ILE A 59 7.98 3.67 -7.13
CA ILE A 59 8.16 4.75 -6.14
C ILE A 59 8.95 4.26 -4.94
N ARG A 60 9.71 5.18 -4.32
CA ARG A 60 10.41 4.90 -3.08
C ARG A 60 9.69 5.58 -1.92
N LEU A 61 9.07 4.78 -1.07
CA LEU A 61 8.47 5.26 0.16
C LEU A 61 9.50 5.41 1.27
N ASP A 62 9.28 6.37 2.16
CA ASP A 62 9.93 6.36 3.45
C ASP A 62 9.23 5.39 4.42
N ARG A 63 9.90 5.11 5.54
CA ARG A 63 9.41 4.15 6.53
C ARG A 63 8.15 4.65 7.25
N THR A 64 8.00 5.95 7.43
CA THR A 64 6.83 6.55 8.09
C THR A 64 5.60 6.32 7.23
N THR A 65 5.63 6.72 5.95
CA THR A 65 4.52 6.53 5.01
C THR A 65 4.15 5.05 4.84
N ALA A 66 5.15 4.17 4.76
CA ALA A 66 4.92 2.72 4.68
C ALA A 66 4.26 2.15 5.95
N THR A 67 4.62 2.68 7.12
CA THR A 67 4.01 2.28 8.41
C THR A 67 2.58 2.77 8.50
N GLU A 68 2.33 4.03 8.15
CA GLU A 68 0.99 4.62 8.13
C GLU A 68 0.05 3.87 7.16
N ALA A 69 0.54 3.48 5.99
CA ALA A 69 -0.24 2.69 5.03
C ALA A 69 -0.63 1.31 5.58
N LEU A 70 0.25 0.64 6.33
CA LEU A 70 -0.08 -0.62 7.01
C LEU A 70 -1.12 -0.42 8.12
N GLU A 71 -1.00 0.66 8.89
CA GLU A 71 -1.95 0.98 9.94
C GLU A 71 -3.34 1.29 9.36
N GLU A 72 -3.40 2.11 8.32
CA GLU A 72 -4.66 2.43 7.63
C GLU A 72 -5.33 1.18 7.07
N ARG A 73 -4.56 0.28 6.46
CA ARG A 73 -5.07 -1.02 5.99
C ARG A 73 -5.58 -1.91 7.12
N ARG A 74 -4.96 -1.84 8.31
CA ARG A 74 -5.36 -2.63 9.49
C ARG A 74 -6.57 -2.04 10.22
N ARG A 75 -6.93 -0.78 9.96
CA ARG A 75 -8.14 -0.20 10.57
C ARG A 75 -9.35 -0.98 10.06
N PRO A 76 -10.15 -1.59 10.95
CA PRO A 76 -11.45 -2.10 10.54
C PRO A 76 -12.24 -0.91 10.02
N ILE A 77 -12.91 -1.08 8.88
CA ILE A 77 -13.86 -0.08 8.38
C ILE A 77 -14.95 -0.01 9.45
N SER A 78 -14.87 0.97 10.35
CA SER A 78 -15.92 1.25 11.31
C SER A 78 -17.16 1.66 10.51
N GLY A 79 -18.06 0.70 10.32
CA GLY A 79 -19.41 0.92 9.80
C GLY A 79 -20.32 1.50 10.88
#